data_AF-A0A9X0D937-F1
#
_entry.id   AF-A0A9X0D937-F1
#
_cell.length_a   1.000
_cell.length_b   1.000
_cell.length_c   1.000
_cell.angle_alpha   90.00
_cell.angle_beta   90.00
_cell.angle_gamma   90.00
#
_symmetry.space_group_name_H-M   'P 1'
#
loop_
_entity.id
_entity.type
_entity.pdbx_description
1 polymer ?
#
loop_
_entity_poly.entity_id
_entity_poly.type
_entity_poly.pdbx_seq_one_letter_code
_entity_poly.pdbx_strand_id
1 'polypeptide(L)'
;MPYMRFSRKVWDQVKIQNPESKLWEIGRIIGQMWRDLSDQEKQEHLDEYELEKQEYNEAMKAYHNSPAYQAWIVAKGRAQAALQEQQAMERAMMGSMPFGKLDDARFGIQPVDDDDEEDDAFSVKHISAARFHRNHKLMSEVFSDTVVRDVRTVVTKSRLGVLKRQVQSLIAHQKKLESELQQIEEKFESKKRKFIDDSEKFNDALKR
;
A
#
# COMPACT_ATOMS: atom_id res chain seq x y z
N MET A 1 10.98 -12.91 24.08
CA MET A 1 11.34 -13.87 25.14
C MET A 1 12.66 -13.44 25.76
N PRO A 2 12.72 -13.17 27.07
CA PRO A 2 13.92 -12.66 27.77
C PRO A 2 15.17 -13.52 27.54
N TYR A 3 15.04 -14.84 27.65
CA TYR A 3 16.13 -15.79 27.39
C TYR A 3 16.76 -15.63 25.99
N MET A 4 15.95 -15.42 24.95
CA MET A 4 16.46 -15.26 23.58
C MET A 4 17.23 -13.96 23.37
N ARG A 5 16.96 -12.93 24.19
CA ARG A 5 17.70 -11.67 24.16
C ARG A 5 19.03 -11.82 24.86
N PHE A 6 19.00 -12.37 26.07
CA PHE A 6 20.21 -12.69 26.82
C PHE A 6 21.12 -13.59 25.98
N SER A 7 20.59 -14.69 25.44
CA SER A 7 21.37 -15.64 24.66
C SER A 7 22.06 -14.97 23.47
N ARG A 8 21.39 -14.03 22.80
CA ARG A 8 21.95 -13.27 21.68
C ARG A 8 23.02 -12.25 22.10
N LYS A 9 22.86 -11.59 23.27
CA LYS A 9 23.88 -10.68 23.82
C LYS A 9 25.16 -11.43 24.22
N VAL A 10 25.03 -12.60 24.85
CA VAL A 10 26.19 -13.39 25.32
C VAL A 10 26.73 -14.37 24.29
N TRP A 11 26.02 -14.59 23.18
CA TRP A 11 26.40 -15.59 22.17
C TRP A 11 27.82 -15.39 21.64
N ASP A 12 28.11 -14.17 21.18
CA ASP A 12 29.41 -13.85 20.58
C ASP A 12 30.52 -13.86 21.63
N GLN A 13 30.23 -13.44 22.86
CA GLN A 13 31.19 -13.50 23.96
C GLN A 13 31.57 -14.95 24.31
N VAL A 14 30.57 -15.83 24.47
CA VAL A 14 30.79 -17.25 24.80
C VAL A 14 31.49 -17.97 23.64
N LYS A 15 31.18 -17.61 22.39
CA LYS A 15 31.85 -18.14 21.19
C LYS A 15 33.32 -17.70 21.10
N ILE A 16 33.64 -16.46 21.45
CA ILE A 16 35.03 -15.97 21.46
C ILE A 16 35.83 -16.62 22.58
N GLN A 17 35.22 -16.86 23.75
CA GLN A 17 35.86 -17.53 24.88
C GLN A 17 36.02 -19.04 24.66
N ASN A 18 35.17 -19.64 23.82
CA ASN A 18 35.19 -21.06 23.50
C ASN A 18 35.24 -21.27 21.97
N PRO A 19 36.31 -20.86 21.28
CA PRO A 19 36.39 -20.85 19.82
C PRO A 19 36.44 -22.27 19.22
N GLU A 20 36.83 -23.28 20.00
CA GLU A 20 36.84 -24.69 19.58
C GLU A 20 35.56 -25.46 19.95
N SER A 21 34.66 -24.86 20.75
CA SER A 21 33.41 -25.51 21.13
C SER A 21 32.40 -25.51 19.99
N LYS A 22 31.65 -26.61 19.90
CA LYS A 22 30.62 -26.75 18.86
C LYS A 22 29.41 -25.87 19.19
N LEU A 23 28.68 -25.42 18.16
CA LEU A 23 27.51 -24.53 18.31
C LEU A 23 26.46 -25.01 19.34
N TRP A 24 26.25 -26.32 19.45
CA TRP A 24 25.31 -26.91 20.41
C TRP A 24 25.85 -26.89 21.85
N GLU A 25 27.16 -26.93 22.05
CA GLU A 25 27.81 -26.77 23.36
C GLU A 25 27.73 -25.32 23.82
N ILE A 26 27.93 -24.37 22.90
CA ILE A 26 27.74 -22.93 23.15
C ILE A 26 26.30 -22.67 23.62
N GLY A 27 25.30 -23.24 22.94
CA GLY A 27 23.90 -23.15 23.36
C GLY A 27 23.64 -23.74 24.76
N ARG A 28 24.30 -24.84 25.11
CA ARG A 28 24.20 -25.46 26.45
C ARG A 28 24.83 -24.58 27.53
N ILE A 29 25.99 -23.97 27.26
CA ILE A 29 26.69 -23.07 28.19
C ILE A 29 25.83 -21.84 28.46
N ILE A 30 25.27 -21.21 27.41
CA ILE A 30 24.42 -20.03 27.53
C ILE A 30 23.13 -20.33 28.31
N GLY A 31 22.54 -21.50 28.09
CA GLY A 31 21.39 -21.96 28.87
C GLY A 31 21.70 -22.22 30.35
N GLN A 32 22.94 -22.58 30.67
CA GLN A 32 23.40 -22.70 32.05
C GLN A 32 23.67 -21.33 32.68
N MET A 33 24.37 -20.44 31.96
CA MET A 33 24.57 -19.05 32.39
C MET A 33 23.24 -18.34 32.68
N TRP A 34 22.21 -18.55 31.84
CA TRP A 34 20.89 -17.99 32.10
C TRP A 34 20.24 -18.51 33.39
N ARG A 35 20.46 -19.79 33.74
CA ARG A 35 19.93 -20.34 35.00
C ARG A 35 20.68 -19.80 36.21
N ASP A 36 21.98 -19.60 36.07
CA ASP A 36 22.89 -19.18 37.14
C ASP A 36 22.91 -17.65 37.35
N LEU A 37 22.32 -16.85 36.44
CA LEU A 37 22.09 -15.41 36.65
C LEU A 37 21.25 -15.14 37.90
N SER A 38 21.57 -14.04 38.58
CA SER A 38 20.77 -13.58 39.71
C SER A 38 19.36 -13.18 39.28
N ASP A 39 18.41 -13.24 40.23
CA ASP A 39 17.03 -12.82 39.94
C ASP A 39 16.95 -11.33 39.56
N GLN A 40 17.90 -10.52 40.04
CA GLN A 40 18.00 -9.10 39.71
C GLN A 40 18.43 -8.87 38.25
N GLU A 41 19.41 -9.63 37.73
CA GLU A 41 19.84 -9.53 36.32
C GLU A 41 18.82 -10.16 35.37
N LYS A 42 18.13 -11.23 35.79
CA LYS A 42 16.99 -11.79 35.04
C LYS A 42 15.85 -10.78 34.96
N GLN A 43 15.61 -10.01 36.03
CA GLN A 43 14.59 -8.97 36.05
C GLN A 43 14.91 -7.83 35.08
N GLU A 44 16.17 -7.39 34.98
CA GLU A 44 16.58 -6.40 33.99
C GLU A 44 16.25 -6.85 32.55
N HIS A 45 16.53 -8.11 32.21
CA HIS A 45 16.20 -8.67 30.89
C HIS A 45 14.69 -8.88 30.66
N LEU A 46 13.92 -9.05 31.74
CA LEU A 46 12.46 -9.07 31.67
C LEU A 46 11.92 -7.67 31.37
N ASP A 47 12.39 -6.66 32.09
CA ASP A 47 11.97 -5.26 31.95
C ASP A 47 12.33 -4.72 30.56
N GLU A 48 13.56 -4.98 30.07
CA GLU A 48 13.97 -4.67 28.69
C GLU A 48 13.04 -5.33 27.65
N TYR A 49 12.66 -6.60 27.88
CA TYR A 49 11.77 -7.31 26.98
C TYR A 49 10.35 -6.72 26.99
N GLU A 50 9.84 -6.34 28.16
CA GLU A 50 8.52 -5.72 28.28
C GLU A 50 8.47 -4.35 27.61
N LEU A 51 9.51 -3.52 27.79
CA LEU A 51 9.64 -2.22 27.15
C LEU A 51 9.62 -2.36 25.62
N GLU A 52 10.51 -3.19 25.06
CA GLU A 52 10.56 -3.39 23.61
C GLU A 52 9.28 -4.05 23.06
N LYS A 53 8.62 -4.90 23.85
CA LYS A 53 7.31 -5.46 23.47
C LYS A 53 6.25 -4.36 23.39
N GLN A 54 6.26 -3.40 24.32
CA GLN A 54 5.37 -2.24 24.27
C GLN A 54 5.66 -1.40 23.03
N GLU A 55 6.92 -1.05 22.77
CA GLU A 55 7.33 -0.31 21.57
C GLU A 55 6.93 -1.02 20.27
N TYR A 56 7.14 -2.33 20.18
CA TYR A 56 6.71 -3.13 19.02
C TYR A 56 5.20 -3.08 18.83
N ASN A 57 4.43 -3.21 19.91
CA ASN A 57 2.98 -3.14 19.85
C ASN A 57 2.49 -1.75 19.42
N GLU A 58 3.13 -0.68 19.90
CA GLU A 58 2.84 0.70 19.49
C GLU A 58 3.20 0.93 18.01
N ALA A 59 4.38 0.49 17.58
CA ALA A 59 4.81 0.56 16.19
C ALA A 59 3.87 -0.21 15.26
N MET A 60 3.43 -1.40 15.67
CA MET A 60 2.45 -2.20 14.92
C MET A 60 1.08 -1.51 14.85
N LYS A 61 0.61 -0.91 15.94
CA LYS A 61 -0.62 -0.11 15.93
C LYS A 61 -0.48 1.10 15.01
N ALA A 62 0.63 1.82 15.07
CA ALA A 62 0.92 2.96 14.21
C ALA A 62 0.97 2.56 12.73
N TYR A 63 1.60 1.42 12.42
CA TYR A 63 1.62 0.86 11.07
C TYR A 63 0.21 0.52 10.57
N HIS A 64 -0.60 -0.18 11.37
CA HIS A 64 -1.98 -0.50 11.01
C HIS A 64 -2.88 0.74 10.89
N ASN A 65 -2.62 1.78 11.68
CA ASN A 65 -3.35 3.05 11.59
C ASN A 65 -2.81 3.97 10.49
N SER A 66 -1.72 3.60 9.82
CA SER A 66 -1.13 4.44 8.79
C SER A 66 -2.07 4.59 7.59
N PRO A 67 -2.14 5.77 6.96
CA PRO A 67 -2.97 5.99 5.77
C PRO A 67 -2.63 5.04 4.62
N ALA A 68 -1.36 4.66 4.49
CA ALA A 68 -0.89 3.72 3.48
C ALA A 68 -1.46 2.31 3.70
N TYR A 69 -1.46 1.81 4.94
CA TYR A 69 -2.01 0.49 5.26
C TYR A 69 -3.53 0.46 5.09
N GLN A 70 -4.23 1.49 5.56
CA GLN A 70 -5.68 1.62 5.39
C GLN A 70 -6.08 1.71 3.90
N ALA A 71 -5.33 2.47 3.11
CA ALA A 71 -5.54 2.53 1.66
C ALA A 71 -5.32 1.17 0.98
N TRP A 72 -4.31 0.42 1.41
CA TRP A 72 -4.06 -0.94 0.92
C TRP A 72 -5.21 -1.90 1.27
N ILE A 73 -5.74 -1.85 2.48
CA ILE A 73 -6.91 -2.67 2.89
C ILE A 73 -8.12 -2.37 2.00
N VAL A 74 -8.43 -1.09 1.79
CA VAL A 74 -9.55 -0.66 0.93
C VAL A 74 -9.33 -1.10 -0.51
N ALA A 75 -8.12 -0.93 -1.05
CA ALA A 75 -7.78 -1.36 -2.40
C ALA A 75 -7.90 -2.88 -2.56
N LYS A 76 -7.44 -3.65 -1.58
CA LYS A 76 -7.55 -5.12 -1.56
C LYS A 76 -9.01 -5.57 -1.55
N GLY A 77 -9.85 -4.97 -0.71
CA GLY A 77 -11.28 -5.28 -0.65
C GLY A 77 -12.01 -4.96 -1.97
N ARG A 78 -11.69 -3.81 -2.58
CA ARG A 78 -12.26 -3.44 -3.90
C ARG A 78 -11.83 -4.40 -5.01
N ALA A 79 -10.56 -4.80 -5.04
CA ALA A 79 -10.07 -5.77 -6.02
C ALA A 79 -10.77 -7.13 -5.88
N GLN A 80 -10.99 -7.59 -4.65
CA GLN A 80 -11.70 -8.84 -4.39
C GLN A 80 -13.19 -8.76 -4.78
N ALA A 81 -13.86 -7.65 -4.46
CA ALA A 81 -15.25 -7.44 -4.86
C ALA A 81 -15.43 -7.37 -6.38
N ALA A 82 -14.52 -6.68 -7.08
CA ALA A 82 -14.54 -6.61 -8.54
C ALA A 82 -14.34 -7.98 -9.21
N LEU A 83 -13.45 -8.81 -8.64
CA LEU A 83 -13.25 -10.18 -9.12
C LEU A 83 -14.52 -11.03 -8.93
N GLN A 84 -15.17 -10.90 -7.77
CA GLN A 84 -16.39 -11.65 -7.47
C GLN A 84 -17.58 -11.19 -8.32
N GLU A 85 -17.69 -9.90 -8.62
CA GLU A 85 -18.70 -9.35 -9.54
C GLU A 85 -18.47 -9.82 -10.97
N GLN A 86 -17.21 -9.84 -11.43
CA GLN A 86 -16.85 -10.38 -12.74
C GLN A 86 -17.20 -11.86 -12.87
N GLN A 87 -16.87 -12.68 -11.87
CA GLN A 87 -17.24 -14.10 -11.83
C GLN A 87 -18.77 -14.30 -11.80
N ALA A 88 -19.50 -13.47 -11.05
CA ALA A 88 -20.95 -13.53 -11.01
C ALA A 88 -21.61 -13.13 -12.35
N MET A 89 -21.05 -12.12 -13.02
CA MET A 89 -21.50 -11.67 -14.35
C MET A 89 -21.23 -12.73 -15.41
N GLU A 90 -20.07 -13.37 -15.38
CA GLU A 90 -19.70 -14.47 -16.28
C GLU A 90 -20.64 -15.68 -16.10
N ARG A 91 -20.95 -16.04 -14.85
CA ARG A 91 -21.92 -17.10 -14.52
C ARG A 91 -23.34 -16.75 -15.00
N ALA A 92 -23.76 -15.50 -14.86
CA ALA A 92 -25.06 -15.03 -15.36
C ALA A 92 -25.13 -15.03 -16.90
N MET A 93 -24.02 -14.72 -17.57
CA MET A 93 -23.92 -14.73 -19.03
C MET A 93 -23.95 -16.17 -19.59
N MET A 94 -23.25 -17.11 -18.94
CA MET A 94 -23.30 -18.54 -19.28
C MET A 94 -24.69 -19.18 -19.03
N GLY A 95 -25.43 -18.70 -18.02
CA GLY A 95 -26.79 -19.17 -17.72
C GLY A 95 -27.88 -18.70 -18.71
N SER A 96 -27.54 -17.83 -19.68
CA SER A 96 -28.49 -17.25 -20.64
C SER A 96 -28.57 -17.97 -21.99
N MET A 97 -27.78 -19.02 -22.22
CA MET A 97 -27.86 -19.84 -23.43
C MET A 97 -29.06 -20.80 -23.38
N PRO A 98 -30.01 -20.74 -24.33
CA PRO A 98 -31.18 -21.62 -24.33
C PRO A 98 -30.79 -22.96 -24.98
N PHE A 99 -30.16 -23.86 -24.21
CA PHE A 99 -30.13 -25.27 -24.60
C PHE A 99 -31.34 -25.98 -23.98
N GLY A 100 -32.12 -26.60 -24.84
CA GLY A 100 -33.49 -27.05 -24.60
C GLY A 100 -33.65 -27.99 -23.41
N LYS A 101 -34.85 -27.89 -22.82
CA LYS A 101 -35.40 -28.84 -21.85
C LYS A 101 -35.35 -30.26 -22.43
N LEU A 102 -34.70 -31.17 -21.71
CA LEU A 102 -34.89 -32.61 -21.85
C LEU A 102 -35.04 -33.18 -20.45
N ASP A 103 -36.23 -33.71 -20.21
CA ASP A 103 -36.66 -34.34 -18.98
C ASP A 103 -35.91 -35.66 -18.73
N ASP A 104 -35.74 -35.97 -17.44
CA ASP A 104 -35.37 -37.26 -16.85
C ASP A 104 -33.91 -37.76 -17.02
N ALA A 105 -33.03 -37.31 -16.11
CA ALA A 105 -31.77 -37.98 -15.81
C ALA A 105 -31.67 -38.27 -14.31
N ARG A 106 -32.06 -39.48 -13.92
CA ARG A 106 -31.96 -40.05 -12.57
C ARG A 106 -30.51 -40.42 -12.17
N PHE A 107 -29.53 -39.68 -12.69
CA PHE A 107 -28.12 -39.77 -12.34
C PHE A 107 -27.61 -38.34 -12.15
N GLY A 108 -27.34 -37.97 -10.89
CA GLY A 108 -26.63 -36.74 -10.60
C GLY A 108 -25.19 -36.91 -11.04
N ILE A 109 -24.83 -36.31 -12.18
CA ILE A 109 -23.43 -36.03 -12.49
C ILE A 109 -23.04 -34.96 -11.48
N GLN A 110 -22.28 -35.35 -10.46
CA GLN A 110 -21.59 -34.40 -9.59
C GLN A 110 -20.82 -33.47 -10.53
N PRO A 111 -20.99 -32.14 -10.45
CA PRO A 111 -20.10 -31.24 -11.17
C PRO A 111 -18.69 -31.67 -10.78
N VAL A 112 -17.82 -31.86 -11.78
CA VAL A 112 -16.39 -31.98 -11.49
C VAL A 112 -16.07 -30.70 -10.71
N ASP A 113 -15.72 -30.85 -9.43
CA ASP A 113 -14.99 -29.80 -8.75
C ASP A 113 -13.74 -29.68 -9.63
N ASP A 114 -13.67 -28.63 -10.45
CA ASP A 114 -12.47 -28.26 -11.18
C ASP A 114 -11.43 -27.85 -10.12
N ASP A 115 -10.95 -28.85 -9.36
CA ASP A 115 -9.83 -28.77 -8.44
C ASP A 115 -8.51 -28.51 -9.21
N ASP A 116 -8.58 -28.42 -10.55
CA ASP A 116 -7.51 -27.95 -11.43
C ASP A 116 -7.43 -26.41 -11.50
N GLU A 117 -8.40 -25.67 -10.96
CA GLU A 117 -8.17 -24.29 -10.47
C GLU A 117 -7.56 -24.34 -9.06
N GLU A 118 -6.62 -25.26 -8.83
CA GLU A 118 -5.68 -25.12 -7.74
C GLU A 118 -5.03 -23.76 -7.92
N ASP A 119 -5.33 -22.90 -6.95
CA ASP A 119 -4.95 -21.53 -6.70
C ASP A 119 -3.44 -21.30 -6.91
N ASP A 120 -2.95 -21.45 -8.14
CA ASP A 120 -1.66 -20.98 -8.62
C ASP A 120 -1.68 -19.45 -8.78
N ALA A 121 -2.65 -18.80 -8.13
CA ALA A 121 -2.71 -17.41 -7.74
C ALA A 121 -1.44 -17.03 -6.96
N PHE A 122 -0.35 -16.82 -7.70
CA PHE A 122 0.90 -16.23 -7.26
C PHE A 122 1.23 -16.49 -5.79
N SER A 123 1.41 -17.78 -5.45
CA SER A 123 1.94 -18.19 -4.14
C SER A 123 3.10 -17.28 -3.72
N VAL A 124 3.32 -17.10 -2.41
CA VAL A 124 4.45 -16.32 -1.85
C VAL A 124 5.77 -16.65 -2.56
N LYS A 125 5.92 -17.87 -3.06
CA LYS A 125 7.01 -18.32 -3.94
C LYS A 125 7.17 -17.49 -5.22
N HIS A 126 6.09 -17.22 -5.96
CA HIS A 126 6.09 -16.39 -7.16
C HIS A 126 6.42 -14.93 -6.86
N ILE A 127 5.85 -14.35 -5.80
CA ILE A 127 6.18 -12.97 -5.37
C ILE A 127 7.66 -12.88 -4.98
N SER A 128 8.17 -13.89 -4.28
CA SER A 128 9.58 -13.98 -3.89
C SER A 128 10.48 -14.12 -5.11
N ALA A 129 10.10 -14.95 -6.10
CA ALA A 129 10.82 -15.09 -7.35
C ALA A 129 10.83 -13.78 -8.17
N ALA A 130 9.69 -13.11 -8.31
CA ALA A 130 9.61 -11.82 -8.99
C ALA A 130 10.49 -10.76 -8.32
N ARG A 131 10.47 -10.69 -6.98
CA ARG A 131 11.36 -9.81 -6.20
C ARG A 131 12.83 -10.17 -6.38
N PHE A 132 13.16 -11.46 -6.37
CA PHE A 132 14.53 -11.94 -6.57
C PHE A 132 15.09 -11.51 -7.94
N HIS A 133 14.34 -11.75 -9.01
CA HIS A 133 14.74 -11.37 -10.37
C HIS A 133 14.82 -9.84 -10.53
N ARG A 134 13.85 -9.10 -9.97
CA ARG A 134 13.88 -7.64 -9.96
C ARG A 134 15.13 -7.13 -9.25
N ASN A 135 15.43 -7.65 -8.06
CA ASN A 135 16.59 -7.21 -7.28
C ASN A 135 17.91 -7.57 -7.97
N HIS A 136 18.01 -8.76 -8.58
CA HIS A 136 19.19 -9.12 -9.36
C HIS A 136 19.38 -8.21 -10.57
N LYS A 137 18.29 -7.87 -11.28
CA LYS A 137 18.34 -6.93 -12.39
C LYS A 137 18.79 -5.53 -11.93
N LEU A 138 18.21 -5.02 -10.84
CA LEU A 138 18.60 -3.72 -10.27
C LEU A 138 20.05 -3.70 -9.80
N MET A 139 20.51 -4.77 -9.15
CA MET A 139 21.91 -4.90 -8.76
C MET A 139 22.82 -4.93 -9.98
N SER A 140 22.48 -5.71 -11.01
CA SER A 140 23.22 -5.73 -12.27
C SER A 140 23.25 -4.38 -12.97
N GLU A 141 22.19 -3.57 -12.83
CA GLU A 141 22.12 -2.23 -13.39
C GLU A 141 23.00 -1.24 -12.60
N VAL A 142 22.93 -1.28 -11.27
CA VAL A 142 23.77 -0.46 -10.37
C VAL A 142 25.25 -0.75 -10.56
N PHE A 143 25.62 -2.02 -10.74
CA PHE A 143 26.99 -2.47 -10.97
C PHE A 143 27.32 -2.64 -12.46
N SER A 144 26.50 -2.10 -13.36
CA SER A 144 26.85 -2.07 -14.79
C SER A 144 28.04 -1.14 -15.03
N ASP A 145 28.76 -1.35 -16.13
CA ASP A 145 29.87 -0.46 -16.56
C ASP A 145 29.40 0.96 -16.96
N THR A 146 28.11 1.28 -16.76
CA THR A 146 27.53 2.58 -17.06
C THR A 146 28.06 3.63 -16.09
N VAL A 147 28.92 4.52 -16.58
CA VAL A 147 29.44 5.63 -15.80
C VAL A 147 28.37 6.71 -15.60
N VAL A 148 28.22 7.17 -14.36
CA VAL A 148 27.34 8.30 -14.03
C VAL A 148 27.80 9.54 -14.81
N ARG A 149 26.93 10.04 -15.70
CA ARG A 149 27.20 11.25 -16.47
C ARG A 149 27.19 12.46 -15.53
N ASP A 150 28.19 13.32 -15.63
CA ASP A 150 28.15 14.62 -14.97
C ASP A 150 27.12 15.51 -15.69
N VAL A 151 25.96 15.72 -15.05
CA VAL A 151 24.82 16.48 -15.60
C VAL A 151 24.85 17.95 -15.16
N ARG A 152 26.00 18.46 -14.71
CA ARG A 152 26.15 19.89 -14.43
C ARG A 152 25.98 20.69 -15.71
N THR A 153 24.73 21.08 -15.97
CA THR A 153 24.35 21.90 -17.11
C THR A 153 24.25 23.34 -16.66
N VAL A 154 24.96 24.23 -17.36
CA VAL A 154 24.83 25.67 -17.14
C VAL A 154 23.53 26.14 -17.77
N VAL A 155 22.75 26.94 -17.04
CA VAL A 155 21.51 27.52 -17.56
C VAL A 155 21.85 28.49 -18.69
N THR A 156 21.48 28.12 -19.92
CA THR A 156 21.72 28.96 -21.09
C THR A 156 20.78 30.17 -21.11
N LYS A 157 21.24 31.29 -21.69
CA LYS A 157 20.39 32.48 -21.89
C LYS A 157 19.12 32.16 -22.67
N SER A 158 19.20 31.24 -23.65
CA SER A 158 18.04 30.76 -24.42
C SER A 158 17.02 30.03 -23.53
N ARG A 159 17.48 29.09 -22.69
CA ARG A 159 16.63 28.36 -21.73
C ARG A 159 15.96 29.32 -20.74
N LEU A 160 16.72 30.29 -20.23
CA LEU A 160 16.15 31.34 -19.36
C LEU A 160 15.09 32.18 -20.09
N GLY A 161 15.30 32.49 -21.36
CA GLY A 161 14.32 33.19 -22.20
C GLY A 161 13.03 32.39 -22.40
N VAL A 162 13.14 31.07 -22.62
CA VAL A 162 11.97 30.17 -22.71
C VAL A 162 11.21 30.15 -21.38
N LEU A 163 11.92 29.98 -20.26
CA LEU A 163 11.31 29.96 -18.92
C LEU A 163 10.58 31.27 -18.63
N LYS A 164 11.16 32.43 -18.98
CA LYS A 164 10.49 33.72 -18.83
C LYS A 164 9.19 33.80 -19.64
N ARG A 165 9.19 33.33 -20.89
CA ARG A 165 7.97 33.28 -21.72
C ARG A 165 6.93 32.34 -21.14
N GLN A 166 7.32 31.19 -20.61
CA GLN A 166 6.42 30.26 -19.94
C GLN A 166 5.77 30.90 -18.72
N VAL A 167 6.54 31.60 -17.89
CA VAL A 167 5.99 32.34 -16.73
C VAL A 167 4.96 33.38 -17.18
N GLN A 168 5.28 34.18 -18.21
CA GLN A 168 4.33 35.17 -18.73
C GLN A 168 3.06 34.51 -19.29
N SER A 169 3.19 33.39 -20.00
CA SER A 169 2.05 32.64 -20.51
C SER A 169 1.15 32.10 -19.39
N LEU A 170 1.74 31.61 -18.30
CA LEU A 170 0.98 31.11 -17.15
C LEU A 170 0.26 32.24 -16.41
N ILE A 171 0.92 33.39 -16.22
CA ILE A 171 0.28 34.58 -15.62
C ILE A 171 -0.91 35.03 -16.48
N ALA A 172 -0.74 35.09 -17.81
CA ALA A 172 -1.83 35.44 -18.72
C ALA A 172 -2.99 34.44 -18.65
N HIS A 173 -2.69 33.14 -18.57
CA HIS A 173 -3.70 32.10 -18.41
C HIS A 173 -4.45 32.21 -17.08
N GLN A 174 -3.74 32.46 -15.97
CA GLN A 174 -4.34 32.69 -14.67
C GLN A 174 -5.32 33.88 -14.72
N LYS A 175 -4.88 35.01 -15.28
CA LYS A 175 -5.74 36.20 -15.45
C LYS A 175 -6.99 35.90 -16.29
N LYS A 176 -6.86 35.05 -17.32
CA LYS A 176 -8.01 34.61 -18.13
C LYS A 176 -9.00 33.82 -17.28
N LEU A 177 -8.53 32.87 -16.48
CA LEU A 177 -9.38 32.07 -15.59
C LEU A 177 -10.08 32.94 -14.54
N GLU A 178 -9.38 33.91 -13.96
CA GLU A 178 -9.97 34.86 -13.01
C GLU A 178 -11.10 35.68 -13.67
N SER A 179 -10.91 36.13 -14.91
CA SER A 179 -11.95 36.83 -15.66
C SER A 179 -13.14 35.93 -15.99
N GLU A 180 -12.90 34.67 -16.38
CA GLU A 180 -13.98 33.71 -16.63
C GLU A 180 -14.79 33.43 -15.36
N LEU A 181 -14.14 33.32 -14.21
CA LEU A 181 -14.80 33.12 -12.92
C LEU A 181 -15.68 34.33 -12.58
N GLN A 182 -15.16 35.56 -12.71
CA GLN A 182 -15.94 36.78 -12.49
C GLN A 182 -17.17 36.85 -13.40
N GLN A 183 -17.04 36.48 -14.67
CA GLN A 183 -18.17 36.46 -15.60
C GLN A 183 -19.24 35.44 -15.20
N ILE A 184 -18.83 34.27 -14.69
CA ILE A 184 -19.77 33.25 -14.20
C ILE A 184 -20.51 33.77 -12.97
N GLU A 185 -19.79 34.41 -12.05
CA GLU A 185 -20.36 35.00 -10.83
C GLU A 185 -21.35 36.13 -11.15
N GLU A 186 -21.01 37.03 -12.07
CA GLU A 186 -21.91 38.10 -12.52
C GLU A 186 -23.19 37.54 -13.18
N LYS A 187 -23.05 36.50 -14.02
CA LYS A 187 -24.19 35.81 -14.62
C LYS A 187 -25.06 35.13 -13.56
N PHE A 188 -24.46 34.56 -12.53
CA PHE A 188 -25.18 33.93 -11.43
C PHE A 188 -25.98 34.96 -10.62
N GLU A 189 -25.35 36.04 -10.16
CA GLU A 189 -26.03 37.09 -9.39
C GLU A 189 -27.12 37.79 -10.22
N SER A 190 -26.88 38.02 -11.51
CA SER A 190 -27.90 38.55 -12.42
C SER A 190 -29.12 37.64 -12.53
N LYS A 191 -28.92 36.32 -12.65
CA LYS A 191 -30.03 35.35 -12.67
C LYS A 191 -30.76 35.32 -11.34
N LYS A 192 -30.03 35.25 -10.22
CA LYS A 192 -30.59 35.26 -8.87
C LYS A 192 -31.44 36.50 -8.62
N ARG A 193 -30.98 37.68 -9.02
CA ARG A 193 -31.74 38.92 -8.92
C ARG A 193 -33.05 38.86 -9.70
N LYS A 194 -33.01 38.38 -10.96
CA LYS A 194 -34.23 38.18 -11.77
C LYS A 194 -35.22 37.22 -11.10
N PHE A 195 -34.73 36.12 -10.55
CA PHE A 195 -35.58 35.16 -9.83
C PHE A 195 -36.25 35.77 -8.59
N ILE A 196 -35.52 36.59 -7.83
CA ILE A 196 -36.08 37.30 -6.67
C ILE A 196 -37.15 38.30 -7.14
N ASP A 197 -36.83 39.15 -8.11
CA ASP A 197 -37.77 40.15 -8.65
C ASP A 197 -39.05 39.48 -9.18
N ASP A 198 -38.93 38.35 -9.88
CA ASP A 198 -40.07 37.61 -10.41
C ASP A 198 -40.86 36.90 -9.30
N SER A 199 -40.19 36.40 -8.26
CA SER A 199 -40.84 35.84 -7.07
C SER A 199 -41.60 36.92 -6.28
N GLU A 200 -41.06 38.13 -6.16
CA GLU A 200 -41.73 39.26 -5.50
C GLU A 200 -42.97 39.68 -6.27
N LYS A 201 -42.87 39.87 -7.59
CA LYS A 201 -44.02 40.15 -8.47
C LYS A 201 -45.11 39.09 -8.35
N PHE A 202 -44.72 37.82 -8.32
CA PHE A 202 -45.67 36.72 -8.17
C PHE A 202 -46.39 36.78 -6.80
N ASN A 203 -45.65 37.01 -5.72
CA ASN A 203 -46.22 37.15 -4.38
C ASN A 203 -47.15 38.36 -4.26
N ASP A 204 -46.82 39.49 -4.88
CA ASP A 204 -47.66 40.68 -4.89
C ASP A 204 -48.94 40.48 -5.71
N ALA A 205 -48.86 39.74 -6.82
CA ALA A 205 -50.04 39.32 -7.57
C ALA A 205 -50.96 38.42 -6.75
N LEU A 206 -50.41 37.59 -5.84
CA LEU A 206 -51.18 36.71 -4.95
C LEU A 206 -51.91 37.47 -3.83
N LYS A 207 -51.44 38.67 -3.48
CA LYS A 207 -52.01 39.53 -2.43
C LYS A 207 -53.09 40.49 -2.94
N ARG A 208 -53.22 40.65 -4.26
CA ARG A 208 -54.31 41.41 -4.92
C ARG A 208 -55.53 40.52 -5.10
#